data_AF-A0A948BWS6-F1
#
_entry.id   AF-A0A948BWS6-F1
#
_cell.length_a   1.000
_cell.length_b   1.000
_cell.length_c   1.000
_cell.angle_alpha   90.00
_cell.angle_beta   90.00
_cell.angle_gamma   90.00
#
_symmetry.space_group_name_H-M   'P 1'
#
loop_
_entity.id
_entity.type
_entity.pdbx_description
1 polymer ?
#
loop_
_entity_poly.entity_id
_entity_poly.type
_entity_poly.pdbx_seq_one_letter_code
_entity_poly.pdbx_strand_id
1 'polypeptide(L)'
;MKFRPCIDIHEGRVKQIIGSSLSDFDHAALLTNFASEHPPAYYAEMYRRDNLTGGHVIMLGPGNDGAAAEALEAWPGGMQLGGGVNAGNAMKWLDRGASAVIVTSYVFHDGAVNEERLRKLVGTVGAERLVIDLSCRKKDGRYYVVTDRWQKFTEVEINREAIAYFSGFCSELLIHAADVEGKCEGVAVDLIALLADLVTIPTTYAGGVKDLADLKLVKEVGKGRLDVTVGSALDIFGGSGISYREAVDFCSR
;
A
#
# COMPACT_ATOMS: atom_id res chain seq x y z
N MET A 1 -16.76 -1.22 -0.40
CA MET A 1 -15.38 -1.42 -0.89
C MET A 1 -15.08 -0.33 -1.88
N LYS A 2 -14.07 0.49 -1.60
CA LYS A 2 -13.54 1.51 -2.50
C LYS A 2 -12.34 0.97 -3.27
N PHE A 3 -12.13 1.51 -4.46
CA PHE A 3 -10.87 1.36 -5.18
C PHE A 3 -9.87 2.40 -4.67
N ARG A 4 -8.71 1.95 -4.20
CA ARG A 4 -7.60 2.77 -3.72
C ARG A 4 -6.46 2.68 -4.74
N PRO A 5 -6.29 3.67 -5.63
CA PRO A 5 -5.28 3.59 -6.68
C PRO A 5 -3.86 3.73 -6.11
N CYS A 6 -2.86 3.16 -6.79
CA CYS A 6 -1.46 3.25 -6.38
C CYS A 6 -0.58 3.95 -7.43
N ILE A 7 0.49 4.60 -6.97
CA ILE A 7 1.58 5.12 -7.81
C ILE A 7 2.90 4.70 -7.18
N ASP A 8 3.50 3.64 -7.71
CA ASP A 8 4.79 3.15 -7.26
C ASP A 8 5.90 3.86 -8.02
N ILE A 9 6.82 4.49 -7.29
CA ILE A 9 7.89 5.31 -7.87
C ILE A 9 9.24 4.69 -7.52
N HIS A 10 10.05 4.43 -8.55
CA HIS A 10 11.42 3.96 -8.40
C HIS A 10 12.34 4.74 -9.35
N GLU A 11 13.41 5.31 -8.82
CA GLU A 11 14.34 6.20 -9.55
C GLU A 11 13.62 7.37 -10.24
N GLY A 12 12.63 7.95 -9.55
CA GLY A 12 11.87 9.10 -10.04
C GLY A 12 10.87 8.78 -11.16
N ARG A 13 10.64 7.51 -11.48
CA ARG A 13 9.69 7.07 -12.52
C ARG A 13 8.62 6.16 -11.94
N VAL A 14 7.42 6.24 -12.50
CA VAL A 14 6.35 5.30 -12.17
C VAL A 14 6.71 3.93 -12.73
N LYS A 15 6.84 2.93 -11.84
CA LYS A 15 7.15 1.55 -12.20
C LYS A 15 6.21 0.61 -11.47
N GLN A 16 5.81 -0.49 -12.09
CA GLN A 16 5.18 -1.61 -11.35
C GLN A 16 6.22 -2.70 -11.15
N ILE A 17 6.38 -3.16 -9.92
CA ILE A 17 7.37 -4.17 -9.55
C ILE A 17 6.71 -5.51 -9.20
N ILE A 18 7.42 -6.61 -9.47
CA ILE A 18 7.11 -7.89 -8.84
C ILE A 18 7.78 -7.86 -7.48
N GLY A 19 6.97 -7.84 -6.44
CA GLY A 19 7.46 -7.53 -5.12
C GLY A 19 8.61 -8.44 -4.63
N SER A 20 8.61 -9.73 -4.98
CA SER A 20 9.65 -10.69 -4.57
C SER A 20 11.04 -10.45 -5.19
N SER A 21 11.20 -9.44 -6.06
CA SER A 21 12.47 -9.10 -6.72
C SER A 21 13.31 -8.03 -6.00
N LEU A 22 12.81 -7.50 -4.89
CA LEU A 22 13.45 -6.45 -4.09
C LEU A 22 14.64 -7.01 -3.26
N SER A 23 15.89 -6.76 -3.69
CA SER A 23 17.13 -7.15 -2.95
C SER A 23 18.10 -5.96 -2.74
N ASP A 24 18.84 -5.95 -1.61
CA ASP A 24 19.88 -4.95 -1.30
C ASP A 24 21.14 -5.07 -2.17
N PHE A 25 21.36 -6.24 -2.75
CA PHE A 25 22.64 -6.59 -3.39
C PHE A 25 22.62 -6.36 -4.89
N ASP A 26 21.44 -6.17 -5.48
CA ASP A 26 21.31 -6.01 -6.91
C ASP A 26 20.11 -5.11 -7.26
N HIS A 27 20.35 -3.80 -7.34
CA HIS A 27 19.39 -2.84 -7.87
C HIS A 27 19.05 -3.11 -9.35
N ALA A 28 19.86 -3.89 -10.08
CA ALA A 28 19.60 -4.29 -11.46
C ALA A 28 18.71 -5.55 -11.57
N ALA A 29 18.42 -6.25 -10.47
CA ALA A 29 17.57 -7.45 -10.44
C ALA A 29 16.09 -7.18 -10.15
N LEU A 30 15.67 -5.91 -10.02
CA LEU A 30 14.27 -5.55 -9.90
C LEU A 30 13.53 -5.93 -11.19
N LEU A 31 12.70 -6.96 -11.11
CA LEU A 31 11.82 -7.33 -12.21
C LEU A 31 10.68 -6.32 -12.25
N THR A 32 10.77 -5.40 -13.21
CA THR A 32 9.70 -4.43 -13.50
C THR A 32 8.72 -5.06 -14.46
N ASN A 33 7.44 -5.10 -14.08
CA ASN A 33 6.36 -5.41 -15.01
C ASN A 33 6.15 -4.28 -16.02
N PHE A 34 6.45 -3.05 -15.61
CA PHE A 34 6.21 -1.86 -16.41
C PHE A 34 7.05 -0.67 -15.93
N ALA A 35 7.47 0.18 -16.87
CA ALA A 35 8.02 1.50 -16.59
C ALA A 35 7.24 2.52 -17.44
N SER A 36 6.60 3.49 -16.79
CA SER A 36 5.78 4.46 -17.48
C SER A 36 6.60 5.48 -18.27
N GLU A 37 6.04 5.93 -19.38
CA GLU A 37 6.47 7.14 -20.10
C GLU A 37 5.84 8.41 -19.50
N HIS A 38 4.79 8.27 -18.69
CA HIS A 38 4.09 9.38 -18.06
C HIS A 38 4.68 9.70 -16.67
N PRO A 39 4.70 10.99 -16.28
CA PRO A 39 5.13 11.38 -14.95
C PRO A 39 4.08 10.99 -13.88
N PRO A 40 4.46 10.94 -12.60
CA PRO A 40 3.52 10.65 -11.51
C PRO A 40 2.29 11.57 -11.45
N ALA A 41 2.44 12.87 -11.78
CA ALA A 41 1.31 13.81 -11.83
C ALA A 41 0.22 13.38 -12.82
N TYR A 42 0.57 12.73 -13.93
CA TYR A 42 -0.41 12.24 -14.91
C TYR A 42 -1.41 11.28 -14.27
N TYR A 43 -0.91 10.35 -13.44
CA TYR A 43 -1.71 9.37 -12.73
C TYR A 43 -2.53 10.03 -11.60
N ALA A 44 -1.92 10.92 -10.82
CA ALA A 44 -2.63 11.66 -9.78
C ALA A 44 -3.78 12.51 -10.34
N GLU A 45 -3.59 13.19 -11.48
CA GLU A 45 -4.65 13.95 -12.18
C GLU A 45 -5.74 13.05 -12.75
N MET A 46 -5.38 11.86 -13.24
CA MET A 46 -6.37 10.85 -13.63
C MET A 46 -7.24 10.46 -12.43
N TYR A 47 -6.63 10.10 -11.30
CA TYR A 47 -7.37 9.69 -10.11
C TYR A 47 -8.19 10.84 -9.51
N ARG A 48 -7.71 12.08 -9.61
CA ARG A 48 -8.43 13.28 -9.20
C ARG A 48 -9.70 13.50 -10.01
N ARG A 49 -9.64 13.30 -11.34
CA ARG A 49 -10.81 13.43 -12.22
C ARG A 49 -11.93 12.45 -11.86
N ASP A 50 -11.57 11.25 -11.39
CA ASP A 50 -12.50 10.22 -10.92
C ASP A 50 -12.77 10.27 -9.40
N ASN A 51 -12.21 11.26 -8.68
CA ASN A 51 -12.40 11.48 -7.23
C ASN A 51 -12.06 10.25 -6.35
N LEU A 52 -11.08 9.44 -6.76
CA LEU A 52 -10.56 8.27 -6.04
C LEU A 52 -9.63 8.60 -4.83
N THR A 53 -10.19 9.06 -3.72
CA THR A 53 -9.38 9.50 -2.56
C THR A 53 -8.74 8.35 -1.77
N GLY A 54 -7.60 8.64 -1.13
CA GLY A 54 -6.86 7.71 -0.27
C GLY A 54 -6.16 6.57 -1.02
N GLY A 55 -5.95 6.76 -2.33
CA GLY A 55 -4.88 6.06 -3.03
C GLY A 55 -3.51 6.45 -2.47
N HIS A 56 -2.48 5.68 -2.81
CA HIS A 56 -1.15 5.86 -2.23
C HIS A 56 -0.05 6.00 -3.28
N VAL A 57 0.89 6.88 -2.99
CA VAL A 57 2.17 7.02 -3.70
C VAL A 57 3.24 6.32 -2.86
N ILE A 58 3.94 5.32 -3.41
CA ILE A 58 4.96 4.56 -2.70
C ILE A 58 6.33 4.82 -3.29
N MET A 59 7.24 5.36 -2.49
CA MET A 59 8.64 5.55 -2.86
C MET A 59 9.44 4.27 -2.61
N LEU A 60 9.88 3.64 -3.69
CA LEU A 60 10.69 2.43 -3.68
C LEU A 60 12.16 2.83 -3.79
N GLY A 61 12.82 2.97 -2.64
CA GLY A 61 14.24 3.34 -2.57
C GLY A 61 14.52 4.85 -2.71
N PRO A 62 15.79 5.25 -2.88
CA PRO A 62 16.20 6.64 -2.96
C PRO A 62 15.86 7.30 -4.32
N GLY A 63 15.94 8.63 -4.38
CA GLY A 63 15.80 9.40 -5.62
C GLY A 63 14.36 9.69 -6.07
N ASN A 64 13.37 9.39 -5.22
CA ASN A 64 11.95 9.50 -5.59
C ASN A 64 11.29 10.82 -5.13
N ASP A 65 11.98 11.64 -4.33
CA ASP A 65 11.35 12.79 -3.65
C ASP A 65 10.66 13.77 -4.60
N GLY A 66 11.30 14.13 -5.73
CA GLY A 66 10.73 15.07 -6.69
C GLY A 66 9.49 14.51 -7.39
N ALA A 67 9.55 13.26 -7.81
CA ALA A 67 8.46 12.53 -8.45
C ALA A 67 7.27 12.31 -7.49
N ALA A 68 7.55 12.02 -6.22
CA ALA A 68 6.53 11.93 -5.19
C ALA A 68 5.85 13.28 -4.93
N ALA A 69 6.62 14.36 -4.82
CA ALA A 69 6.07 15.71 -4.66
C ALA A 69 5.18 16.10 -5.85
N GLU A 70 5.61 15.80 -7.08
CA GLU A 70 4.82 16.05 -8.29
C GLU A 70 3.44 15.35 -8.26
N ALA A 71 3.37 14.09 -7.82
CA ALA A 71 2.09 13.39 -7.65
C ALA A 71 1.19 14.04 -6.57
N LEU A 72 1.77 14.44 -5.44
CA LEU A 72 1.01 15.05 -4.34
C LEU A 72 0.50 16.45 -4.71
N GLU A 73 1.32 17.25 -5.40
CA GLU A 73 0.97 18.62 -5.82
C GLU A 73 -0.12 18.61 -6.92
N ALA A 74 -0.17 17.55 -7.74
CA ALA A 74 -1.23 17.33 -8.73
C ALA A 74 -2.60 16.99 -8.09
N TRP A 75 -2.60 16.44 -6.86
CA TRP A 75 -3.83 16.23 -6.11
C TRP A 75 -3.67 16.42 -4.61
N PRO A 76 -3.59 17.68 -4.14
CA PRO A 76 -3.41 17.98 -2.73
C PRO A 76 -4.57 17.43 -1.88
N GLY A 77 -4.24 16.70 -0.83
CA GLY A 77 -5.19 16.02 0.05
C GLY A 77 -5.88 14.81 -0.56
N GLY A 78 -5.54 14.41 -1.78
CA GLY A 78 -6.12 13.25 -2.46
C GLY A 78 -5.41 11.94 -2.19
N MET A 79 -4.07 11.98 -2.15
CA MET A 79 -3.20 10.81 -2.10
C MET A 79 -2.42 10.72 -0.79
N GLN A 80 -2.21 9.50 -0.30
CA GLN A 80 -1.33 9.16 0.80
C GLN A 80 0.10 8.96 0.29
N LEU A 81 1.11 9.00 1.17
CA LEU A 81 2.51 8.76 0.78
C LEU A 81 3.23 7.78 1.70
N GLY A 82 3.83 6.73 1.12
CA GLY A 82 4.71 5.77 1.79
C GLY A 82 6.11 5.68 1.20
N GLY A 83 6.97 4.92 1.89
CA GLY A 83 8.37 4.70 1.51
C GLY A 83 9.34 5.62 2.27
N GLY A 84 10.13 5.05 3.18
CA GLY A 84 11.12 5.81 3.95
C GLY A 84 10.57 6.86 4.94
N VAL A 85 9.26 6.83 5.21
CA VAL A 85 8.60 7.74 6.16
C VAL A 85 9.09 7.48 7.58
N ASN A 86 9.43 8.56 8.29
CA ASN A 86 9.83 8.57 9.69
C ASN A 86 9.45 9.92 10.35
N ALA A 87 9.59 10.01 11.67
CA ALA A 87 9.22 11.23 12.41
C ALA A 87 9.99 12.50 11.97
N GLY A 88 11.15 12.37 11.33
CA GLY A 88 11.95 13.50 10.85
C GLY A 88 11.52 14.05 9.48
N ASN A 89 10.79 13.26 8.67
CA ASN A 89 10.37 13.69 7.33
C ASN A 89 8.85 13.70 7.12
N ALA A 90 8.07 13.12 8.02
CA ALA A 90 6.63 12.95 7.82
C ALA A 90 5.88 14.27 7.59
N MET A 91 6.17 15.32 8.37
CA MET A 91 5.52 16.63 8.21
C MET A 91 5.78 17.26 6.84
N LYS A 92 7.00 17.12 6.29
CA LYS A 92 7.35 17.61 4.96
C LYS A 92 6.36 17.08 3.91
N TRP A 93 5.96 15.81 4.03
CA TRP A 93 5.08 15.18 3.05
C TRP A 93 3.62 15.61 3.20
N LEU A 94 3.15 15.82 4.42
CA LEU A 94 1.84 16.42 4.67
C LEU A 94 1.79 17.86 4.13
N ASP A 95 2.82 18.66 4.37
CA ASP A 95 2.93 20.04 3.86
C ASP A 95 2.99 20.09 2.32
N ARG A 96 3.46 19.01 1.68
CA ARG A 96 3.47 18.83 0.21
C ARG A 96 2.15 18.33 -0.36
N GLY A 97 1.12 18.14 0.47
CA GLY A 97 -0.21 17.76 0.02
C GLY A 97 -0.57 16.28 0.20
N ALA A 98 0.24 15.48 0.89
CA ALA A 98 -0.20 14.14 1.29
C ALA A 98 -1.39 14.24 2.26
N SER A 99 -2.43 13.43 2.03
CA SER A 99 -3.59 13.35 2.93
C SER A 99 -3.25 12.64 4.25
N ALA A 100 -2.36 11.65 4.17
CA ALA A 100 -1.75 10.94 5.28
C ALA A 100 -0.39 10.40 4.85
N VAL A 101 0.47 10.11 5.83
CA VAL A 101 1.72 9.39 5.58
C VAL A 101 1.57 7.92 5.96
N ILE A 102 2.24 7.05 5.21
CA ILE A 102 2.22 5.60 5.38
C ILE A 102 3.56 5.17 5.98
N VAL A 103 3.52 4.55 7.15
CA VAL A 103 4.71 4.01 7.81
C VAL A 103 4.78 2.50 7.65
N THR A 104 5.97 2.00 7.31
CA THR A 104 6.27 0.57 7.13
C THR A 104 7.33 0.13 8.15
N SER A 105 8.56 -0.14 7.72
CA SER A 105 9.64 -0.72 8.52
C SER A 105 10.17 0.19 9.63
N TYR A 106 9.94 1.50 9.59
CA TYR A 106 10.46 2.44 10.60
C TYR A 106 10.01 2.09 12.02
N VAL A 107 8.76 1.63 12.18
CA VAL A 107 8.15 1.26 13.46
C VAL A 107 8.40 -0.19 13.86
N PHE A 108 9.27 -0.90 13.12
CA PHE A 108 9.73 -2.24 13.46
C PHE A 108 11.25 -2.22 13.69
N HIS A 109 11.72 -3.01 14.66
CA HIS A 109 13.12 -3.20 14.93
C HIS A 109 13.33 -4.59 15.53
N ASP A 110 14.30 -5.34 15.01
CA ASP A 110 14.64 -6.70 15.46
C ASP A 110 13.45 -7.67 15.57
N GLY A 111 12.49 -7.54 14.64
CA GLY A 111 11.32 -8.42 14.59
C GLY A 111 10.19 -8.04 15.56
N ALA A 112 10.32 -6.92 16.28
CA ALA A 112 9.29 -6.41 17.18
C ALA A 112 8.87 -4.98 16.80
N VAL A 113 7.74 -4.53 17.34
CA VAL A 113 7.28 -3.14 17.21
C VAL A 113 8.17 -2.24 18.07
N ASN A 114 8.69 -1.19 17.46
CA ASN A 114 9.36 -0.12 18.18
C ASN A 114 8.33 0.93 18.63
N GLU A 115 7.79 0.76 19.83
CA GLU A 115 6.75 1.65 20.38
C GLU A 115 7.18 3.11 20.46
N GLU A 116 8.44 3.38 20.81
CA GLU A 116 8.97 4.75 20.92
C GLU A 116 8.87 5.46 19.57
N ARG A 117 9.32 4.82 18.50
CA ARG A 117 9.24 5.36 17.13
C ARG A 117 7.79 5.55 16.69
N LEU A 118 6.92 4.58 16.98
CA LEU A 118 5.50 4.68 16.65
C LEU A 118 4.84 5.86 17.36
N ARG A 119 5.00 5.98 18.67
CA ARG A 119 4.44 7.10 19.46
C ARG A 119 5.02 8.44 19.05
N LYS A 120 6.31 8.50 18.75
CA LYS A 120 6.96 9.72 18.25
C LYS A 120 6.37 10.15 16.90
N LEU A 121 6.16 9.22 15.98
CA LEU A 121 5.55 9.50 14.69
C LEU A 121 4.10 9.97 14.87
N VAL A 122 3.30 9.26 15.68
CA VAL A 122 1.93 9.67 16.00
C VAL A 122 1.88 11.06 16.63
N GLY A 123 2.77 11.37 17.57
CA GLY A 123 2.86 12.71 18.17
C GLY A 123 3.29 13.80 17.17
N THR A 124 3.94 13.42 16.08
CA THR A 124 4.38 14.34 15.02
C THR A 124 3.25 14.65 14.04
N VAL A 125 2.55 13.63 13.54
CA VAL A 125 1.55 13.79 12.47
C VAL A 125 0.09 13.73 12.93
N GLY A 126 -0.17 13.17 14.11
CA GLY A 126 -1.51 12.80 14.56
C GLY A 126 -1.95 11.44 13.99
N ALA A 127 -2.72 10.68 14.76
CA ALA A 127 -3.22 9.37 14.33
C ALA A 127 -4.17 9.49 13.12
N GLU A 128 -4.86 10.63 12.98
CA GLU A 128 -5.78 10.93 11.89
C GLU A 128 -5.12 11.12 10.52
N ARG A 129 -3.79 11.27 10.49
CA ARG A 129 -2.97 11.43 9.26
C ARG A 129 -1.85 10.38 9.18
N LEU A 130 -1.99 9.29 9.93
CA LEU A 130 -1.08 8.15 9.86
C LEU A 130 -1.82 6.94 9.30
N VAL A 131 -1.17 6.27 8.35
CA VAL A 131 -1.54 4.93 7.87
C VAL A 131 -0.41 3.99 8.26
N ILE A 132 -0.75 2.81 8.78
CA ILE A 132 0.23 1.78 9.10
C ILE A 132 0.13 0.69 8.04
N ASP A 133 1.23 0.46 7.34
CA ASP A 133 1.37 -0.59 6.36
C ASP A 133 1.97 -1.84 7.01
N LEU A 134 1.18 -2.91 7.01
CA LEU A 134 1.53 -4.23 7.48
C LEU A 134 1.67 -5.15 6.28
N SER A 135 2.89 -5.25 5.76
CA SER A 135 3.25 -6.30 4.80
C SER A 135 3.25 -7.65 5.51
N CYS A 136 2.52 -8.63 4.97
CA CYS A 136 2.27 -9.92 5.62
C CYS A 136 2.64 -11.10 4.74
N ARG A 137 3.17 -12.17 5.34
CA ARG A 137 3.40 -13.47 4.69
C ARG A 137 2.85 -14.63 5.51
N LYS A 138 2.49 -15.71 4.84
CA LYS A 138 1.99 -16.92 5.49
C LYS A 138 3.15 -17.80 5.94
N LYS A 139 3.12 -18.23 7.20
CA LYS A 139 4.04 -19.21 7.78
C LYS A 139 3.26 -20.12 8.73
N ASP A 140 3.38 -21.43 8.53
CA ASP A 140 2.76 -22.46 9.38
C ASP A 140 1.24 -22.25 9.57
N GLY A 141 0.54 -21.88 8.48
CA GLY A 141 -0.90 -21.65 8.48
C GLY A 141 -1.36 -20.30 9.01
N ARG A 142 -0.46 -19.45 9.49
CA ARG A 142 -0.75 -18.13 10.08
C ARG A 142 -0.07 -17.02 9.32
N TYR A 143 -0.58 -15.79 9.44
CA TYR A 143 -0.01 -14.61 8.79
C TYR A 143 0.80 -13.79 9.78
N TYR A 144 2.01 -13.40 9.38
CA TYR A 144 2.91 -12.60 10.18
C TYR A 144 3.36 -11.37 9.40
N VAL A 145 3.55 -10.26 10.11
CA VAL A 145 4.18 -9.09 9.54
C VAL A 145 5.62 -9.42 9.17
N VAL A 146 6.06 -8.94 8.02
CA VAL A 146 7.40 -9.11 7.50
C VAL A 146 8.03 -7.76 7.20
N THR A 147 9.32 -7.64 7.48
CA THR A 147 10.13 -6.44 7.23
C THR A 147 11.29 -6.77 6.30
N ASP A 148 12.15 -5.77 6.02
CA ASP A 148 13.35 -5.91 5.19
C ASP A 148 13.02 -6.49 3.80
N ARG A 149 12.10 -5.82 3.08
CA ARG A 149 11.56 -6.28 1.78
C ARG A 149 11.02 -7.72 1.84
N TRP A 150 10.28 -8.00 2.91
CA TRP A 150 9.56 -9.25 3.14
C TRP A 150 10.44 -10.48 3.37
N GLN A 151 11.72 -10.26 3.67
CA GLN A 151 12.70 -11.31 3.93
C GLN A 151 12.72 -11.72 5.41
N LYS A 152 12.43 -10.79 6.33
CA LYS A 152 12.51 -11.02 7.78
C LYS A 152 11.12 -11.10 8.39
N PHE A 153 10.77 -12.25 8.95
CA PHE A 153 9.56 -12.40 9.77
C PHE A 153 9.71 -11.65 11.09
N THR A 154 8.65 -10.96 11.49
CA THR A 154 8.49 -10.40 12.83
C THR A 154 7.76 -11.39 13.73
N GLU A 155 7.70 -11.10 15.03
CA GLU A 155 6.88 -11.83 16.00
C GLU A 155 5.40 -11.44 15.95
N VAL A 156 5.05 -10.45 15.13
CA VAL A 156 3.69 -9.88 15.05
C VAL A 156 2.82 -10.73 14.13
N GLU A 157 2.00 -11.59 14.73
CA GLU A 157 0.94 -12.32 14.04
C GLU A 157 -0.24 -11.40 13.71
N ILE A 158 -0.84 -11.56 12.53
CA ILE A 158 -2.09 -10.89 12.16
C ILE A 158 -3.25 -11.57 12.89
N ASN A 159 -3.59 -11.01 14.05
CA ASN A 159 -4.69 -11.46 14.90
C ASN A 159 -5.48 -10.26 15.44
N ARG A 160 -6.48 -10.51 16.29
CA ARG A 160 -7.38 -9.48 16.83
C ARG A 160 -6.63 -8.45 17.65
N GLU A 161 -5.70 -8.90 18.49
CA GLU A 161 -4.90 -8.07 19.39
C GLU A 161 -3.99 -7.13 18.59
N ALA A 162 -3.27 -7.65 17.59
CA ALA A 162 -2.39 -6.87 16.74
C ALA A 162 -3.17 -5.82 15.92
N ILE A 163 -4.26 -6.23 15.28
CA ILE A 163 -5.10 -5.30 14.49
C ILE A 163 -5.68 -4.20 15.39
N ALA A 164 -6.19 -4.55 16.57
CA ALA A 164 -6.70 -3.56 17.52
C ALA A 164 -5.59 -2.62 18.04
N TYR A 165 -4.41 -3.16 18.32
CA TYR A 165 -3.25 -2.39 18.75
C TYR A 165 -2.87 -1.33 17.70
N PHE A 166 -2.62 -1.72 16.44
CA PHE A 166 -2.24 -0.76 15.39
C PHE A 166 -3.36 0.21 15.05
N SER A 167 -4.62 -0.22 15.08
CA SER A 167 -5.78 0.65 14.84
C SER A 167 -5.85 1.81 15.85
N GLY A 168 -5.29 1.66 17.05
CA GLY A 168 -5.22 2.74 18.04
C GLY A 168 -4.25 3.88 17.70
N PHE A 169 -3.40 3.70 16.68
CA PHE A 169 -2.36 4.65 16.31
C PHE A 169 -2.53 5.26 14.91
N CYS A 170 -3.52 4.82 14.13
CA CYS A 170 -3.67 5.23 12.73
C CYS A 170 -5.13 5.39 12.33
N SER A 171 -5.37 6.11 11.24
CA SER A 171 -6.71 6.30 10.66
C SER A 171 -7.09 5.20 9.68
N GLU A 172 -6.10 4.49 9.12
CA GLU A 172 -6.28 3.43 8.14
C GLU A 172 -5.15 2.40 8.25
N LEU A 173 -5.46 1.13 7.99
CA LEU A 173 -4.47 0.08 7.79
C LEU A 173 -4.29 -0.21 6.30
N LEU A 174 -3.05 -0.35 5.85
CA LEU A 174 -2.72 -0.88 4.53
C LEU A 174 -2.13 -2.27 4.71
N ILE A 175 -2.75 -3.30 4.13
CA ILE A 175 -2.28 -4.69 4.26
C ILE A 175 -1.75 -5.18 2.92
N HIS A 176 -0.43 -5.28 2.81
CA HIS A 176 0.23 -5.87 1.65
C HIS A 176 0.36 -7.39 1.80
N ALA A 177 -0.25 -8.13 0.88
CA ALA A 177 -0.12 -9.58 0.79
C ALA A 177 1.13 -9.96 -0.01
N ALA A 178 2.30 -9.90 0.63
CA ALA A 178 3.60 -10.01 -0.04
C ALA A 178 3.82 -11.32 -0.81
N ASP A 179 3.15 -12.42 -0.43
CA ASP A 179 3.27 -13.70 -1.14
C ASP A 179 2.64 -13.67 -2.56
N VAL A 180 1.71 -12.75 -2.84
CA VAL A 180 0.99 -12.63 -4.12
C VAL A 180 1.19 -11.27 -4.81
N GLU A 181 1.95 -10.36 -4.20
CA GLU A 181 2.10 -8.98 -4.64
C GLU A 181 2.84 -8.86 -5.99
N GLY A 182 2.24 -8.14 -6.93
CA GLY A 182 2.79 -7.92 -8.28
C GLY A 182 2.84 -9.15 -9.19
N LYS A 183 2.36 -10.32 -8.74
CA LYS A 183 2.40 -11.57 -9.52
C LYS A 183 1.24 -11.75 -10.48
N CYS A 184 0.10 -11.07 -10.23
CA CYS A 184 -1.14 -11.27 -10.99
C CYS A 184 -1.60 -12.75 -11.04
N GLU A 185 -1.34 -13.51 -9.97
CA GLU A 185 -1.69 -14.94 -9.87
C GLU A 185 -2.97 -15.19 -9.05
N GLY A 186 -3.57 -14.15 -8.47
CA GLY A 186 -4.76 -14.23 -7.62
C GLY A 186 -4.52 -13.69 -6.21
N VAL A 187 -5.63 -13.36 -5.54
CA VAL A 187 -5.62 -12.78 -4.18
C VAL A 187 -5.45 -13.84 -3.09
N ALA A 188 -4.94 -13.42 -1.93
CA ALA A 188 -4.86 -14.25 -0.72
C ALA A 188 -6.22 -14.30 -0.01
N VAL A 189 -7.09 -15.22 -0.45
CA VAL A 189 -8.48 -15.33 0.01
C VAL A 189 -8.61 -15.54 1.51
N ASP A 190 -7.76 -16.37 2.09
CA ASP A 190 -7.72 -16.66 3.52
C ASP A 190 -7.28 -15.45 4.36
N LEU A 191 -6.34 -14.64 3.86
CA LEU A 191 -5.98 -13.37 4.49
C LEU A 191 -7.15 -12.37 4.42
N ILE A 192 -7.83 -12.26 3.27
CA ILE A 192 -9.01 -11.39 3.12
C ILE A 192 -10.10 -11.77 4.12
N ALA A 193 -10.41 -13.07 4.23
CA ALA A 193 -11.41 -13.60 5.16
C ALA A 193 -11.03 -13.29 6.62
N LEU A 194 -9.76 -13.54 6.98
CA LEU A 194 -9.23 -13.22 8.30
C LEU A 194 -9.39 -11.73 8.61
N LEU A 195 -8.92 -10.84 7.73
CA LEU A 195 -9.00 -9.40 7.92
C LEU A 195 -10.45 -8.92 8.08
N ALA A 196 -11.38 -9.43 7.28
CA ALA A 196 -12.80 -9.08 7.40
C ALA A 196 -13.39 -9.33 8.80
N ASP A 197 -12.87 -10.31 9.53
CA ASP A 197 -13.30 -10.65 10.89
C ASP A 197 -12.56 -9.86 12.00
N LEU A 198 -11.44 -9.21 11.66
CA LEU A 198 -10.56 -8.51 12.59
C LEU A 198 -10.68 -6.98 12.53
N VAL A 199 -10.78 -6.39 11.33
CA VAL A 199 -10.60 -4.94 11.13
C VAL A 199 -11.74 -4.11 11.69
N THR A 200 -11.43 -2.98 12.31
CA THR A 200 -12.42 -2.07 12.93
C THR A 200 -12.37 -0.64 12.40
N ILE A 201 -11.29 -0.28 11.72
CA ILE A 201 -11.08 1.00 11.03
C ILE A 201 -11.00 0.74 9.52
N PRO A 202 -10.98 1.78 8.66
CA PRO A 202 -10.70 1.60 7.24
C PRO A 202 -9.45 0.75 7.03
N THR A 203 -9.55 -0.25 6.15
CA THR A 203 -8.43 -1.12 5.81
C THR A 203 -8.42 -1.37 4.32
N THR A 204 -7.26 -1.16 3.72
CA THR A 204 -7.03 -1.38 2.29
C THR A 204 -6.20 -2.64 2.09
N TYR A 205 -6.72 -3.59 1.32
CA TYR A 205 -6.01 -4.79 0.90
C TYR A 205 -5.25 -4.52 -0.40
N ALA A 206 -3.97 -4.86 -0.44
CA ALA A 206 -3.11 -4.72 -1.60
C ALA A 206 -2.36 -6.03 -1.89
N GLY A 207 -2.47 -6.52 -3.13
CA GLY A 207 -1.72 -7.67 -3.62
C GLY A 207 -2.55 -8.69 -4.41
N GLY A 208 -2.01 -9.18 -5.52
CA GLY A 208 -2.52 -10.38 -6.20
C GLY A 208 -3.75 -10.22 -7.11
N VAL A 209 -4.47 -9.09 -7.09
CA VAL A 209 -5.61 -8.86 -7.99
C VAL A 209 -5.15 -8.96 -9.44
N LYS A 210 -5.69 -9.92 -10.19
CA LYS A 210 -5.36 -10.11 -11.61
C LYS A 210 -6.48 -9.72 -12.57
N ASP A 211 -7.74 -9.77 -12.13
CA ASP A 211 -8.91 -9.55 -12.97
C ASP A 211 -10.14 -9.09 -12.16
N LEU A 212 -11.26 -8.88 -12.84
CA LEU A 212 -12.53 -8.50 -12.22
C LEU A 212 -13.12 -9.60 -11.30
N ALA A 213 -12.77 -10.88 -11.51
CA ALA A 213 -13.24 -11.95 -10.65
C ALA A 213 -12.57 -11.89 -9.27
N ASP A 214 -11.29 -11.53 -9.22
CA ASP A 214 -10.60 -11.27 -7.94
C ASP A 214 -11.20 -10.06 -7.21
N LEU A 215 -11.60 -8.99 -7.91
CA LEU A 215 -12.30 -7.87 -7.25
C LEU A 215 -13.64 -8.29 -6.63
N LYS A 216 -14.39 -9.17 -7.31
CA LYS A 216 -15.62 -9.76 -6.73
C LYS A 216 -15.30 -10.59 -5.50
N LEU A 217 -14.24 -11.40 -5.56
CA LEU A 217 -13.82 -12.23 -4.45
C LEU A 217 -13.41 -11.40 -3.23
N VAL A 218 -12.65 -10.31 -3.42
CA VAL A 218 -12.32 -9.36 -2.34
C VAL A 218 -13.58 -8.75 -1.74
N LYS A 219 -14.55 -8.33 -2.58
CA LYS A 219 -15.80 -7.74 -2.09
C LYS A 219 -16.64 -8.73 -1.26
N GLU A 220 -16.78 -9.96 -1.75
CA GLU A 220 -17.57 -11.03 -1.14
C GLU A 220 -16.92 -11.56 0.14
N VAL A 221 -15.66 -12.01 0.05
CA VAL A 221 -14.93 -12.60 1.18
C VAL A 221 -14.53 -11.54 2.21
N GLY A 222 -14.23 -10.32 1.74
CA GLY A 222 -13.97 -9.15 2.58
C GLY A 222 -15.22 -8.59 3.26
N LYS A 223 -16.41 -9.14 2.98
CA LYS A 223 -17.71 -8.76 3.57
C LYS A 223 -17.98 -7.25 3.44
N GLY A 224 -17.48 -6.62 2.39
CA GLY A 224 -17.54 -5.17 2.18
C GLY A 224 -16.74 -4.30 3.17
N ARG A 225 -15.93 -4.90 4.06
CA ARG A 225 -15.16 -4.23 5.12
C ARG A 225 -13.75 -3.81 4.70
N LEU A 226 -13.30 -4.29 3.55
CA LEU A 226 -12.00 -3.94 2.98
C LEU A 226 -12.19 -3.07 1.75
N ASP A 227 -11.29 -2.11 1.59
CA ASP A 227 -10.99 -1.45 0.34
C ASP A 227 -9.91 -2.24 -0.43
N VAL A 228 -9.69 -1.92 -1.70
CA VAL A 228 -8.79 -2.70 -2.56
C VAL A 228 -7.90 -1.83 -3.41
N THR A 229 -6.63 -2.25 -3.52
CA THR A 229 -5.64 -1.71 -4.44
C THR A 229 -5.42 -2.65 -5.62
N VAL A 230 -5.34 -2.08 -6.81
CA VAL A 230 -4.94 -2.78 -8.04
C VAL A 230 -3.82 -1.98 -8.69
N GLY A 231 -2.69 -2.64 -8.95
CA GLY A 231 -1.54 -2.07 -9.63
C GLY A 231 -1.33 -2.73 -10.99
N SER A 232 -0.38 -3.66 -11.06
CA SER A 232 0.12 -4.31 -12.28
C SER A 232 -0.91 -4.95 -13.22
N ALA A 233 -2.11 -5.28 -12.74
CA ALA A 233 -3.18 -5.81 -13.59
C ALA A 233 -3.87 -4.74 -14.46
N LEU A 234 -3.72 -3.45 -14.12
CA LEU A 234 -4.37 -2.35 -14.81
C LEU A 234 -3.70 -2.01 -16.15
N ASP A 235 -4.54 -1.72 -17.14
CA ASP A 235 -4.12 -1.22 -18.47
C ASP A 235 -3.27 0.06 -18.41
N ILE A 236 -3.56 0.98 -17.50
CA ILE A 236 -2.77 2.21 -17.28
C ILE A 236 -1.32 1.94 -16.81
N PHE A 237 -1.04 0.70 -16.40
CA PHE A 237 0.30 0.20 -16.07
C PHE A 237 0.75 -0.96 -16.97
N GLY A 238 0.18 -1.06 -18.17
CA GLY A 238 0.56 -2.09 -19.16
C GLY A 238 0.00 -3.49 -18.90
N GLY A 239 -0.84 -3.66 -17.88
CA GLY A 239 -1.57 -4.89 -17.62
C GLY A 239 -2.72 -5.12 -18.61
N SER A 240 -3.20 -6.36 -18.68
CA SER A 240 -4.34 -6.75 -19.54
C SER A 240 -5.47 -7.41 -18.75
N GLY A 241 -5.36 -7.43 -17.43
CA GLY A 241 -6.26 -8.17 -16.55
C GLY A 241 -7.56 -7.44 -16.24
N ILE A 242 -7.47 -6.12 -16.08
CA ILE A 242 -8.63 -5.25 -15.84
C ILE A 242 -8.34 -3.85 -16.36
N SER A 243 -9.30 -3.21 -17.04
CA SER A 243 -9.15 -1.81 -17.40
C SER A 243 -9.34 -0.90 -16.19
N TYR A 244 -8.66 0.25 -16.18
CA TYR A 244 -8.87 1.27 -15.15
C TYR A 244 -10.34 1.65 -14.98
N ARG A 245 -11.08 1.79 -16.09
CA ARG A 245 -12.50 2.13 -16.05
C ARG A 245 -13.33 1.02 -15.40
N GLU A 246 -13.07 -0.24 -15.70
CA GLU A 246 -13.74 -1.37 -15.05
C GLU A 246 -13.51 -1.40 -13.55
N ALA A 247 -12.28 -1.13 -13.09
CA ALA A 247 -11.96 -1.07 -11.67
C ALA A 247 -12.74 0.06 -10.95
N VAL A 248 -12.79 1.25 -11.56
CA VAL A 248 -13.56 2.40 -11.05
C VAL A 248 -15.06 2.09 -11.02
N ASP A 249 -15.62 1.58 -12.11
CA ASP A 249 -17.05 1.27 -12.22
C ASP A 249 -17.49 0.16 -11.26
N PHE A 250 -16.65 -0.84 -11.04
CA PHE A 250 -16.94 -1.92 -10.12
C PHE A 250 -17.02 -1.43 -8.66
N CYS A 251 -16.07 -0.59 -8.25
CA CYS A 251 -15.97 -0.11 -6.86
C CYS A 251 -16.86 1.09 -6.55
N SER A 252 -17.45 1.73 -7.57
CA SER A 252 -18.45 2.79 -7.41
C SER A 252 -19.87 2.27 -7.16
N ARG A 253 -20.07 0.93 -7.20
CA ARG A 253 -21.35 0.24 -6.97
C ARG A 253 -21.43 -0.40 -5.59
#